data_AF-M5F1A8-F1
#
_entry.id   AF-M5F1A8-F1
#
_cell.length_a   1.000
_cell.length_b   1.000
_cell.length_c   1.000
_cell.angle_alpha   90.00
_cell.angle_beta   90.00
_cell.angle_gamma   90.00
#
_symmetry.space_group_name_H-M   'P 1'
#
loop_
_entity.id
_entity.type
_entity.pdbx_description
1 polymer ?
#
loop_
_entity_poly.entity_id
_entity_poly.type
_entity_poly.pdbx_seq_one_letter_code
_entity_poly.pdbx_strand_id
1 'polypeptide(L)'
;MGGIKLSSAIFTLSYDGQLADRNLINGYDAAAALRGFERSLALTTHAVLNGKIIVQAPALKGAEILFSPPERGSWEATALVVVGGIWALNNVKKDTPIGHLLYSAYDYVIKSATGSTLDYDKSIRVLIEEARNAAEEASPNLDVNVLDAVIERAEKSIEEIHRPIIESETAETAIISFQHERGPEEKITLNR
;
A
#
# COMPACT_ATOMS: atom_id res chain seq x y z
N MET A 1 11.71 -3.95 26.51
CA MET A 1 12.18 -3.46 25.20
C MET A 1 11.81 -4.54 24.19
N GLY A 2 10.59 -4.46 23.65
CA GLY A 2 10.12 -5.40 22.64
C GLY A 2 10.90 -5.23 21.35
N GLY A 3 11.55 -6.28 20.87
CA GLY A 3 12.26 -6.25 19.59
C GLY A 3 11.27 -6.06 18.43
N ILE A 4 11.65 -5.27 17.43
CA ILE A 4 10.87 -5.11 16.20
C ILE A 4 10.73 -6.49 15.55
N LYS A 5 9.51 -7.05 15.55
CA LYS A 5 9.22 -8.32 14.87
C LYS A 5 9.33 -8.11 13.36
N LEU A 6 10.08 -8.98 12.69
CA LEU A 6 10.25 -8.96 11.24
C LEU A 6 8.93 -9.32 10.56
N SER A 7 8.44 -8.45 9.68
CA SER A 7 7.20 -8.65 8.93
C SER A 7 7.31 -8.09 7.51
N SER A 8 6.56 -8.66 6.58
CA SER A 8 6.38 -8.07 5.25
C SER A 8 4.92 -7.94 4.86
N ALA A 9 4.67 -7.03 3.90
CA ALA A 9 3.47 -6.99 3.09
C ALA A 9 3.87 -6.84 1.62
N ILE A 10 3.12 -7.46 0.71
CA ILE A 10 3.35 -7.40 -0.73
C ILE A 10 2.16 -6.72 -1.38
N PHE A 11 2.42 -5.63 -2.11
CA PHE A 11 1.42 -4.89 -2.87
C PHE A 11 1.80 -4.89 -4.33
N THR A 12 0.87 -5.14 -5.23
CA THR A 12 1.09 -5.05 -6.67
C THR A 12 0.18 -4.00 -7.26
N LEU A 13 0.74 -3.03 -7.98
CA LEU A 13 0.00 -2.11 -8.83
C LEU A 13 0.01 -2.64 -10.27
N SER A 14 -1.16 -2.78 -10.87
CA SER A 14 -1.36 -3.13 -12.27
C SER A 14 -2.43 -2.26 -12.91
N TYR A 15 -2.58 -2.37 -14.22
CA TYR A 15 -3.51 -1.59 -15.03
C TYR A 15 -4.12 -2.47 -16.12
N ASP A 16 -5.42 -2.32 -16.36
CA ASP A 16 -6.15 -3.04 -17.40
C ASP A 16 -6.86 -2.07 -18.35
N GLY A 17 -7.18 -2.56 -19.55
CA GLY A 17 -7.89 -1.84 -20.61
C GLY A 17 -6.97 -1.05 -21.55
N GLN A 18 -7.52 -0.64 -22.69
CA GLN A 18 -6.85 0.24 -23.66
C GLN A 18 -5.48 -0.29 -24.14
N LEU A 19 -4.41 0.49 -23.95
CA LEU A 19 -3.04 0.08 -24.31
C LEU A 19 -2.43 -0.86 -23.26
N ALA A 20 -2.92 -0.83 -22.02
CA ALA A 20 -2.46 -1.70 -20.95
C ALA A 20 -2.73 -3.18 -21.27
N ASP A 21 -3.82 -3.51 -21.96
CA ASP A 21 -4.11 -4.87 -22.48
C ASP A 21 -3.05 -5.38 -23.48
N ARG A 22 -2.24 -4.48 -24.02
CA ARG A 22 -1.10 -4.78 -24.90
C ARG A 22 0.24 -4.66 -24.20
N ASN A 23 0.22 -4.57 -22.87
CA ASN A 23 1.38 -4.35 -21.99
C ASN A 23 2.11 -3.03 -22.30
N LEU A 24 1.34 -1.98 -22.64
CA LEU A 24 1.85 -0.66 -22.96
C LEU A 24 1.16 0.40 -22.10
N ILE A 25 1.95 1.22 -21.41
CA ILE A 25 1.48 2.43 -20.71
C ILE A 25 2.34 3.61 -21.15
N ASN A 26 1.77 4.81 -21.10
CA ASN A 26 2.53 6.03 -21.32
C ASN A 26 3.71 6.12 -20.33
N GLY A 27 4.94 6.24 -20.82
CA GLY A 27 6.14 6.19 -19.98
C GLY A 27 6.23 7.28 -18.89
N TYR A 28 5.71 8.48 -19.16
CA TYR A 28 5.71 9.56 -18.16
C TYR A 28 4.69 9.28 -17.05
N ASP A 29 3.48 8.87 -17.43
CA ASP A 29 2.43 8.55 -16.46
C ASP A 29 2.74 7.27 -15.69
N ALA A 30 3.39 6.29 -16.32
CA ALA A 30 3.96 5.11 -15.66
C ALA A 30 4.95 5.49 -14.55
N ALA A 31 5.90 6.38 -14.83
CA ALA A 31 6.86 6.84 -13.84
C ALA A 31 6.21 7.66 -12.72
N ALA A 32 5.24 8.51 -13.07
CA ALA A 32 4.47 9.28 -12.09
C ALA A 32 3.65 8.34 -11.18
N ALA A 33 2.93 7.38 -11.77
CA ALA A 33 2.16 6.38 -11.03
C ALA A 33 3.02 5.57 -10.07
N LEU A 34 4.19 5.11 -10.51
CA LEU A 34 5.12 4.37 -9.65
C LEU A 34 5.60 5.21 -8.45
N ARG A 35 5.89 6.49 -8.69
CA ARG A 35 6.25 7.43 -7.61
C ARG A 35 5.08 7.67 -6.66
N GLY A 36 3.87 7.84 -7.20
CA GLY A 36 2.65 7.95 -6.40
C GLY A 36 2.43 6.72 -5.52
N PHE A 37 2.59 5.54 -6.09
CA PHE A 37 2.44 4.25 -5.41
C PHE A 37 3.46 4.05 -4.29
N GLU A 38 4.73 4.34 -4.54
CA GLU A 38 5.76 4.28 -3.49
C GLU A 38 5.44 5.25 -2.35
N ARG A 39 5.08 6.49 -2.69
CA ARG A 39 4.84 7.54 -1.70
C ARG A 39 3.63 7.27 -0.83
N SER A 40 2.52 6.80 -1.41
CA SER A 40 1.33 6.42 -0.65
C SER A 40 1.64 5.27 0.31
N LEU A 41 2.36 4.24 -0.15
CA LEU A 41 2.81 3.14 0.70
C LEU A 41 3.73 3.62 1.82
N ALA A 42 4.68 4.51 1.53
CA ALA A 42 5.61 5.05 2.52
C ALA A 42 4.90 5.86 3.61
N LEU A 43 3.93 6.70 3.24
CA LEU A 43 3.13 7.48 4.19
C LEU A 43 2.32 6.57 5.11
N THR A 44 1.59 5.60 4.53
CA THR A 44 0.78 4.65 5.29
C THR A 44 1.65 3.77 6.19
N THR A 45 2.76 3.25 5.67
CA THR A 45 3.69 2.42 6.45
C THR A 45 4.28 3.22 7.61
N HIS A 46 4.65 4.48 7.39
CA HIS A 46 5.15 5.33 8.47
C HIS A 46 4.09 5.52 9.56
N ALA A 47 2.84 5.81 9.18
CA ALA A 47 1.74 5.97 10.12
C ALA A 47 1.50 4.70 10.93
N VAL A 48 1.44 3.54 10.27
CA VAL A 48 1.26 2.25 10.94
C VAL A 48 2.40 1.95 11.93
N LEU A 49 3.65 2.24 11.58
CA LEU A 49 4.81 1.95 12.42
C LEU A 49 5.06 2.96 13.56
N ASN A 50 4.57 4.19 13.41
CA ASN A 50 4.94 5.29 14.30
C ASN A 50 3.75 6.01 14.95
N GLY A 51 2.51 5.68 14.55
CA GLY A 51 1.28 6.30 15.07
C GLY A 51 1.17 7.79 14.78
N LYS A 52 1.88 8.30 13.76
CA LYS A 52 1.91 9.73 13.41
C LYS A 52 2.10 9.94 11.92
N ILE A 53 1.61 11.07 11.42
CA ILE A 53 1.84 11.51 10.04
C ILE A 53 3.20 12.20 9.92
N ILE A 54 3.86 12.03 8.76
CA ILE A 54 5.02 12.83 8.35
C ILE A 54 4.68 13.69 7.15
N VAL A 55 5.26 14.89 7.11
CA VAL A 55 5.05 15.86 6.02
C VAL A 55 5.92 15.51 4.81
N GLN A 56 7.09 14.91 5.03
CA GLN A 56 8.03 14.50 3.99
C GLN A 56 8.75 13.23 4.43
N ALA A 57 8.91 12.27 3.51
CA ALA A 57 9.62 11.02 3.74
C ALA A 57 10.97 11.04 2.99
N PRO A 58 12.07 11.53 3.58
CA PRO A 58 13.39 11.34 2.97
C PRO A 58 13.93 9.92 3.18
N ALA A 59 13.46 9.21 4.21
CA ALA A 59 13.73 7.79 4.44
C ALA A 59 12.71 7.21 5.44
N LEU A 60 12.12 6.06 5.09
CA LEU A 60 11.23 5.32 5.97
C LEU A 60 12.03 4.69 7.11
N LYS A 61 11.83 5.16 8.35
CA LYS A 61 12.55 4.61 9.52
C LYS A 61 11.87 3.34 10.00
N GLY A 62 12.62 2.25 10.09
CA GLY A 62 12.14 0.96 10.59
C GLY A 62 11.42 0.09 9.56
N ALA A 63 11.31 0.55 8.32
CA ALA A 63 10.88 -0.26 7.19
C ALA A 63 11.51 0.20 5.89
N GLU A 64 11.49 -0.68 4.89
CA GLU A 64 11.98 -0.42 3.55
C GLU A 64 10.96 -0.92 2.53
N ILE A 65 10.86 -0.21 1.40
CA ILE A 65 9.98 -0.56 0.29
C ILE A 65 10.85 -0.91 -0.90
N LEU A 66 10.72 -2.13 -1.41
CA LEU A 66 11.53 -2.65 -2.51
C LEU A 66 10.62 -3.02 -3.66
N PHE A 67 10.96 -2.60 -4.88
CA PHE A 67 10.29 -3.09 -6.08
C PHE A 67 10.98 -4.34 -6.61
N SER A 68 10.21 -5.39 -6.89
CA SER A 68 10.72 -6.51 -7.69
C SER A 68 10.71 -6.13 -9.18
N PRO A 69 11.57 -6.77 -10.00
CA PRO A 69 11.50 -6.61 -11.45
C PRO A 69 10.09 -6.95 -11.97
N PRO A 70 9.55 -6.18 -12.92
CA PRO A 70 8.30 -6.53 -13.58
C PRO A 70 8.41 -7.89 -14.27
N GLU A 71 7.31 -8.65 -14.31
CA GLU A 71 7.27 -9.89 -15.06
C GLU A 71 7.35 -9.61 -16.57
N ARG A 72 7.83 -10.60 -17.33
CA ARG A 72 7.98 -10.43 -18.78
C ARG A 72 6.60 -10.21 -19.41
N GLY A 73 6.43 -9.03 -19.99
CA GLY A 73 5.21 -8.68 -20.67
C GLY A 73 4.06 -8.40 -19.70
N SER A 74 4.34 -7.94 -18.49
CA SER A 74 3.35 -7.30 -17.64
C SER A 74 3.76 -5.85 -17.36
N TRP A 75 2.76 -5.01 -17.09
CA TRP A 75 3.00 -3.71 -16.50
C TRP A 75 2.53 -3.71 -15.04
N GLU A 76 3.18 -4.58 -14.28
CA GLU A 76 2.96 -4.76 -12.84
C GLU A 76 4.16 -4.23 -12.06
N ALA A 77 3.88 -3.40 -11.06
CA ALA A 77 4.85 -2.93 -10.09
C ALA A 77 4.57 -3.58 -8.74
N THR A 78 5.36 -4.59 -8.38
CA THR A 78 5.22 -5.27 -7.09
C THR A 78 6.18 -4.68 -6.06
N ALA A 79 5.62 -4.10 -5.01
CA ALA A 79 6.29 -3.53 -3.86
C ALA A 79 6.28 -4.51 -2.68
N LEU A 80 7.47 -4.85 -2.19
CA LEU A 80 7.69 -5.56 -0.93
C LEU A 80 8.00 -4.54 0.16
N VAL A 81 7.08 -4.41 1.13
CA VAL A 81 7.29 -3.61 2.34
C VAL A 81 7.89 -4.53 3.41
N VAL A 82 9.09 -4.22 3.89
CA VAL A 82 9.81 -4.99 4.92
C VAL A 82 9.94 -4.16 6.18
N VAL A 83 9.38 -4.62 7.29
CA VAL A 83 9.51 -4.01 8.62
C VAL A 83 10.65 -4.67 9.38
N GLY A 84 11.52 -3.84 9.97
CA GLY A 84 12.74 -4.29 10.65
C GLY A 84 14.02 -4.18 9.80
N GLY A 85 13.93 -3.72 8.54
CA GLY A 85 15.05 -3.42 7.63
C GLY A 85 15.40 -4.55 6.64
N ILE A 86 16.11 -4.23 5.54
CA ILE A 86 16.47 -5.16 4.45
C ILE A 86 17.18 -6.43 4.95
N TRP A 87 18.03 -6.32 5.97
CA TRP A 87 18.78 -7.47 6.53
C TRP A 87 17.88 -8.60 7.04
N ALA A 88 16.60 -8.30 7.26
CA ALA A 88 15.61 -9.24 7.71
C ALA A 88 15.10 -10.20 6.63
N LEU A 89 15.26 -9.89 5.33
CA LEU A 89 14.54 -10.53 4.20
C LEU A 89 14.47 -12.06 4.26
N ASN A 90 15.55 -12.73 4.66
CA ASN A 90 15.61 -14.19 4.73
C ASN A 90 14.73 -14.82 5.84
N ASN A 91 14.32 -14.03 6.83
CA ASN A 91 13.58 -14.47 8.02
C ASN A 91 12.20 -13.79 8.15
N VAL A 92 11.74 -13.08 7.11
CA VAL A 92 10.47 -12.37 7.16
C VAL A 92 9.30 -13.33 6.96
N LYS A 93 8.27 -13.20 7.81
CA LYS A 93 6.99 -13.88 7.64
C LYS A 93 6.05 -13.01 6.81
N LYS A 94 5.37 -13.60 5.82
CA LYS A 94 4.42 -12.90 4.94
C LYS A 94 3.04 -12.72 5.57
N ASP A 95 2.67 -13.61 6.49
CA ASP A 95 1.42 -13.51 7.26
C ASP A 95 1.70 -13.10 8.70
N THR A 96 1.77 -11.79 8.93
CA THR A 96 1.97 -11.22 10.26
C THR A 96 0.86 -10.24 10.60
N PRO A 97 0.54 -10.06 11.89
CA PRO A 97 -0.41 -9.02 12.33
C PRO A 97 -0.07 -7.62 11.81
N ILE A 98 1.23 -7.29 11.73
CA ILE A 98 1.69 -6.00 11.18
C ILE A 98 1.43 -5.92 9.67
N GLY A 99 1.69 -7.00 8.92
CA GLY A 99 1.38 -7.07 7.49
C GLY A 99 -0.11 -6.87 7.22
N HIS A 100 -0.97 -7.51 8.01
CA HIS A 100 -2.41 -7.29 7.95
C HIS A 100 -2.81 -5.86 8.26
N LEU A 101 -2.24 -5.26 9.30
CA LEU A 101 -2.50 -3.87 9.65
C LEU A 101 -2.07 -2.90 8.55
N LEU A 102 -0.91 -3.12 7.93
CA LEU A 102 -0.44 -2.35 6.79
C LEU A 102 -1.43 -2.44 5.63
N TYR A 103 -1.91 -3.65 5.32
CA TYR A 103 -2.93 -3.85 4.31
C TYR A 103 -4.21 -3.07 4.63
N SER A 104 -4.82 -3.29 5.80
CA SER A 104 -6.08 -2.65 6.17
C SER A 104 -5.97 -1.12 6.21
N ALA A 105 -4.85 -0.60 6.68
CA ALA A 105 -4.60 0.84 6.67
C ALA A 105 -4.45 1.38 5.25
N TYR A 106 -3.76 0.66 4.36
CA TYR A 106 -3.56 1.08 2.97
C TYR A 106 -4.86 1.01 2.17
N ASP A 107 -5.63 -0.06 2.33
CA ASP A 107 -6.97 -0.20 1.75
C ASP A 107 -7.89 0.96 2.14
N TYR A 108 -7.91 1.28 3.44
CA TYR A 108 -8.67 2.41 3.95
C TYR A 108 -8.24 3.75 3.32
N VAL A 109 -6.93 4.01 3.26
CA VAL A 109 -6.38 5.25 2.70
C VAL A 109 -6.78 5.40 1.23
N ILE A 110 -6.61 4.35 0.42
CA ILE A 110 -6.91 4.40 -1.00
C ILE A 110 -8.40 4.57 -1.24
N LYS A 111 -9.26 3.71 -0.66
CA LYS A 111 -10.72 3.78 -0.88
C LYS A 111 -11.33 5.09 -0.39
N SER A 112 -10.85 5.61 0.74
CA SER A 112 -11.34 6.89 1.28
C SER A 112 -10.94 8.07 0.40
N ALA A 113 -9.70 8.09 -0.08
CA ALA A 113 -9.22 9.14 -0.97
C ALA A 113 -9.93 9.14 -2.34
N THR A 114 -10.36 7.97 -2.82
CA THR A 114 -11.06 7.82 -4.11
C THR A 114 -12.58 7.89 -4.00
N GLY A 115 -13.11 8.14 -2.79
CA GLY A 115 -14.55 8.23 -2.55
C GLY A 115 -15.32 6.92 -2.81
N SER A 116 -14.62 5.78 -2.87
CA SER A 116 -15.24 4.47 -3.04
C SER A 116 -15.97 4.07 -1.75
N THR A 117 -17.23 3.65 -1.86
CA THR A 117 -18.02 3.24 -0.68
C THR A 117 -17.35 2.06 0.01
N LEU A 118 -16.91 2.26 1.24
CA LEU A 118 -16.34 1.22 2.09
C LEU A 118 -17.47 0.31 2.59
N ASP A 119 -17.58 -0.90 2.03
CA ASP A 119 -18.43 -1.94 2.60
C ASP A 119 -17.66 -2.62 3.73
N TYR A 120 -18.00 -2.29 4.98
CA TYR A 120 -17.35 -2.82 6.18
C TYR A 120 -18.26 -3.84 6.86
N ASP A 121 -18.04 -5.13 6.61
CA ASP A 121 -18.53 -6.18 7.52
C ASP A 121 -17.74 -6.20 8.85
N LYS A 122 -16.56 -5.56 8.89
CA LYS A 122 -15.77 -5.30 10.11
C LYS A 122 -15.27 -3.86 10.12
N SER A 123 -15.60 -3.08 11.16
CA SER A 123 -15.09 -1.70 11.27
C SER A 123 -13.56 -1.67 11.38
N ILE A 124 -12.89 -0.65 10.80
CA ILE A 124 -11.42 -0.44 10.93
C ILE A 124 -10.95 -0.47 12.37
N ARG A 125 -11.77 0.02 13.32
CA ARG A 125 -11.46 -0.06 14.75
C ARG A 125 -11.26 -1.50 15.20
N VAL A 126 -12.09 -2.42 14.74
CA VAL A 126 -11.97 -3.87 15.03
C VAL A 126 -10.73 -4.45 14.38
N LEU A 127 -10.37 -4.07 13.14
CA LEU A 127 -9.14 -4.57 12.49
C LEU A 127 -7.87 -4.03 13.16
N ILE A 128 -7.87 -2.76 13.56
CA ILE A 128 -6.79 -2.15 14.34
C ILE A 128 -6.70 -2.84 15.70
N GLU A 129 -7.82 -3.09 16.37
CA GLU A 129 -7.86 -3.82 17.65
C GLU A 129 -7.42 -5.27 17.51
N GLU A 130 -7.86 -6.00 16.49
CA GLU A 130 -7.45 -7.38 16.20
C GLU A 130 -5.94 -7.45 15.91
N ALA A 131 -5.42 -6.55 15.08
CA ALA A 131 -3.98 -6.47 14.80
C ALA A 131 -3.17 -6.06 16.04
N ARG A 132 -3.68 -5.12 16.86
CA ARG A 132 -3.07 -4.69 18.13
C ARG A 132 -3.09 -5.78 19.19
N ASN A 133 -4.17 -6.55 19.27
CA ASN A 133 -4.31 -7.67 20.20
C ASN A 133 -3.47 -8.87 19.75
N ALA A 134 -3.39 -9.15 18.45
CA ALA A 134 -2.52 -10.18 17.89
C ALA A 134 -1.03 -9.79 17.93
N ALA A 135 -0.74 -8.49 17.97
CA ALA A 135 0.59 -7.94 18.13
C ALA A 135 0.76 -7.32 19.51
N GLU A 136 0.84 -8.15 20.57
CA GLU A 136 1.01 -7.73 21.97
C GLU A 136 2.13 -6.69 22.25
N GLU A 137 2.98 -6.32 21.28
CA GLU A 137 3.94 -5.21 21.39
C GLU A 137 4.15 -4.38 20.11
N ALA A 138 3.39 -4.55 19.02
CA ALA A 138 3.71 -3.88 17.75
C ALA A 138 2.84 -2.66 17.44
N SER A 139 3.42 -1.51 17.75
CA SER A 139 3.14 -0.18 17.18
C SER A 139 2.15 0.74 17.92
N PRO A 140 2.48 2.05 18.08
CA PRO A 140 1.80 2.96 18.98
C PRO A 140 0.51 3.51 18.36
N ASN A 141 -0.56 3.63 19.15
CA ASN A 141 -1.72 4.51 18.95
C ASN A 141 -2.05 4.89 17.48
N LEU A 142 -2.21 3.92 16.58
CA LEU A 142 -2.70 4.21 15.23
C LEU A 142 -4.17 4.63 15.39
N ASP A 143 -4.40 5.93 15.27
CA ASP A 143 -5.71 6.56 15.39
C ASP A 143 -6.27 6.86 13.99
N VAL A 144 -7.60 6.82 13.87
CA VAL A 144 -8.31 7.15 12.62
C VAL A 144 -7.95 8.57 12.16
N ASN A 145 -7.80 9.52 13.09
CA ASN A 145 -7.38 10.89 12.76
C ASN A 145 -5.99 10.94 12.09
N VAL A 146 -5.09 10.00 12.41
CA VAL A 146 -3.79 9.91 11.74
C VAL A 146 -3.96 9.37 10.32
N LEU A 147 -4.84 8.39 10.11
CA LEU A 147 -5.15 7.86 8.78
C LEU A 147 -5.87 8.91 7.91
N ASP A 148 -6.75 9.73 8.47
CA ASP A 148 -7.35 10.87 7.77
C ASP A 148 -6.29 11.87 7.30
N ALA A 149 -5.30 12.16 8.15
CA ALA A 149 -4.15 12.97 7.75
C ALA A 149 -3.27 12.28 6.68
N VAL A 150 -3.19 10.94 6.68
CA VAL A 150 -2.52 10.20 5.60
C VAL A 150 -3.30 10.34 4.29
N ILE A 151 -4.64 10.23 4.31
CA ILE A 151 -5.52 10.39 3.15
C ILE A 151 -5.28 11.76 2.49
N GLU A 152 -5.35 12.84 3.26
CA GLU A 152 -5.08 14.21 2.77
C GLU A 152 -3.70 14.31 2.11
N ARG A 153 -2.67 13.70 2.71
CA ARG A 153 -1.30 13.79 2.20
C ARG A 153 -1.00 12.84 1.06
N ALA A 154 -1.76 11.76 0.94
CA ALA A 154 -1.67 10.80 -0.13
C ALA A 154 -2.43 11.25 -1.38
N GLU A 155 -3.33 12.23 -1.30
CA GLU A 155 -4.17 12.72 -2.41
C GLU A 155 -3.37 12.92 -3.70
N LYS A 156 -2.28 13.71 -3.67
CA LYS A 156 -1.45 13.92 -4.87
C LYS A 156 -0.79 12.64 -5.39
N SER A 157 -0.42 11.75 -4.47
CA SER A 157 0.19 10.46 -4.81
C SER A 157 -0.84 9.55 -5.48
N ILE A 158 -2.09 9.60 -5.03
CA ILE A 158 -3.21 8.84 -5.57
C ILE A 158 -3.63 9.40 -6.93
N GLU A 159 -3.68 10.72 -7.11
CA GLU A 159 -3.84 11.34 -8.44
C GLU A 159 -2.76 10.86 -9.42
N GLU A 160 -1.51 10.75 -8.97
CA GLU A 160 -0.40 10.26 -9.79
C GLU A 160 -0.63 8.80 -10.24
N ILE A 161 -1.17 7.94 -9.36
CA ILE A 161 -1.57 6.55 -9.69
C ILE A 161 -2.71 6.53 -10.73
N HIS A 162 -3.61 7.51 -10.74
CA HIS A 162 -4.73 7.59 -11.69
C HIS A 162 -4.33 8.14 -13.07
N ARG A 163 -3.14 8.72 -13.23
CA ARG A 163 -2.76 9.38 -14.50
C ARG A 163 -2.89 8.49 -15.74
N PRO A 164 -2.48 7.20 -15.74
CA PRO A 164 -2.68 6.34 -16.90
C PRO A 164 -4.15 6.17 -17.32
N ILE A 165 -5.10 6.35 -16.38
CA ILE A 165 -6.55 6.25 -16.61
C ILE A 165 -7.13 7.58 -17.12
N ILE A 166 -6.72 8.70 -16.50
CA ILE A 166 -7.38 10.00 -16.70
C ILE A 166 -6.64 10.89 -17.70
N GLU A 167 -5.31 10.89 -17.69
CA GLU A 167 -4.50 11.86 -18.43
C GLU A 167 -4.09 11.36 -19.80
N SER A 168 -3.49 10.17 -19.87
CA SER A 168 -3.10 9.56 -21.14
C SER A 168 -4.10 8.55 -21.68
N GLU A 169 -5.09 8.16 -20.87
CA GLU A 169 -6.13 7.17 -21.21
C GLU A 169 -5.52 5.88 -21.80
N THR A 170 -4.33 5.50 -21.32
CA THR A 170 -3.64 4.26 -21.73
C THR A 170 -4.13 3.04 -20.97
N ALA A 171 -4.92 3.25 -19.91
CA ALA A 171 -5.63 2.23 -19.13
C ALA A 171 -7.08 2.71 -18.85
N GLU A 172 -7.96 1.77 -18.52
CA GLU A 172 -9.31 2.07 -18.01
C GLU A 172 -9.42 1.93 -16.50
N THR A 173 -8.63 1.02 -15.93
CA THR A 173 -8.62 0.73 -14.50
C THR A 173 -7.19 0.58 -13.99
N ALA A 174 -7.01 0.88 -12.71
CA ALA A 174 -5.83 0.47 -11.96
C ALA A 174 -6.26 -0.50 -10.87
N ILE A 175 -5.44 -1.51 -10.64
CA ILE A 175 -5.69 -2.54 -9.64
C ILE A 175 -4.51 -2.54 -8.68
N ILE A 176 -4.80 -2.37 -7.39
CA ILE A 176 -3.84 -2.60 -6.33
C ILE A 176 -4.22 -3.92 -5.67
N SER A 177 -3.39 -4.94 -5.80
CA SER A 177 -3.61 -6.23 -5.16
C SER A 177 -2.67 -6.50 -4.00
N PHE A 178 -3.12 -7.35 -3.08
CA PHE A 178 -2.36 -7.82 -1.93
C PHE A 178 -2.34 -9.34 -1.90
N GLN A 179 -1.15 -9.93 -1.70
CA GLN A 179 -0.97 -11.36 -1.55
C GLN A 179 -0.89 -11.77 -0.07
N HIS A 180 -1.84 -12.60 0.35
CA HIS A 180 -1.80 -13.32 1.62
C HIS A 180 -1.19 -14.72 1.41
N GLU A 181 -0.37 -15.24 2.35
CA GLU A 181 0.27 -16.56 2.21
C GLU A 181 -0.76 -17.71 2.29
N ARG A 182 -1.94 -17.46 2.89
CA ARG A 182 -3.02 -18.46 3.05
C ARG A 182 -4.43 -18.00 2.70
N GLY A 183 -4.59 -16.88 1.98
CA GLY A 183 -5.90 -16.29 1.67
C GLY A 183 -6.06 -15.96 0.18
N PRO A 184 -7.30 -15.68 -0.26
CA PRO A 184 -7.52 -15.13 -1.60
C PRO A 184 -6.77 -13.81 -1.75
N GLU A 185 -6.34 -13.50 -2.99
CA GLU A 185 -5.79 -12.19 -3.33
C GLU A 185 -6.89 -11.13 -3.16
N GLU A 186 -6.64 -10.14 -2.31
CA GLU A 186 -7.54 -9.00 -2.16
C GLU A 186 -7.15 -7.90 -3.15
N LYS A 187 -8.15 -7.21 -3.72
CA LYS A 187 -7.96 -6.24 -4.80
C LYS A 187 -8.71 -4.95 -4.50
N ILE A 188 -8.05 -3.84 -4.77
CA ILE A 188 -8.62 -2.50 -4.80
C ILE A 188 -8.65 -2.07 -6.25
N THR A 189 -9.85 -1.83 -6.78
CA THR A 189 -10.02 -1.35 -8.15
C THR A 189 -10.25 0.15 -8.14
N LEU A 190 -9.43 0.85 -8.90
CA LEU A 190 -9.51 2.28 -9.16
C LEU A 190 -10.04 2.46 -10.58
N ASN A 191 -11.17 3.13 -10.70
CA ASN A 191 -11.80 3.42 -11.97
C ASN A 191 -11.67 4.91 -12.29
N ARG A 192 -11.97 5.26 -13.54
CA ARG A 192 -12.10 6.65 -13.99
C ARG A 192 -13.11 7.45 -13.16
#